data_AF-A0A971C7A5-F1
#
_entry.id   AF-A0A971C7A5-F1
#
_cell.length_a   1.000
_cell.length_b   1.000
_cell.length_c   1.000
_cell.angle_alpha   90.00
_cell.angle_beta   90.00
_cell.angle_gamma   90.00
#
_symmetry.space_group_name_H-M   'P 1'
#
loop_
_entity.id
_entity.type
_entity.pdbx_description
1 polymer ?
#
loop_
_entity_poly.entity_id
_entity_poly.type
_entity_poly.pdbx_seq_one_letter_code
_entity_poly.pdbx_strand_id
1 'polypeptide(L)'
;MSIIAAYIVPHPPLIVPEVGGGQEKKIQNTIDSYHRIAREIGELKPETVVVITPHSIMYQDYIHVSPGSSARGDLLKFGDNKTRIQVSYDSELVSLIEELAAEEGISAGTLGERDKKLDHGTIVPLFFIGQYLQDHRVVRVSISGLSPREHYRFGKCIKAAAERLSRRTVIVASGDLSHRLIEEGPYSFAEEGPAFDKLVTEAMAAGDFLTFMQFEEGFA
;
A
#
# COMPACT_ATOMS: atom_id res chain seq x y z
N MET A 1 6.20 -18.69 -10.32
CA MET A 1 5.96 -17.89 -9.10
C MET A 1 5.21 -16.65 -9.55
N SER A 2 3.96 -16.46 -9.10
CA SER A 2 3.09 -15.38 -9.61
C SER A 2 3.22 -14.07 -8.83
N ILE A 3 3.43 -14.14 -7.51
CA ILE A 3 3.94 -12.99 -6.75
C ILE A 3 5.45 -12.92 -6.96
N ILE A 4 5.92 -11.91 -7.69
CA ILE A 4 7.31 -11.82 -8.12
C ILE A 4 8.19 -10.92 -7.25
N ALA A 5 7.58 -9.98 -6.53
CA ALA A 5 8.24 -9.15 -5.51
C ALA A 5 7.21 -8.51 -4.57
N ALA A 6 7.67 -8.05 -3.41
CA ALA A 6 6.88 -7.29 -2.46
C ALA A 6 7.72 -6.14 -1.90
N TYR A 7 7.09 -4.97 -1.73
CA TYR A 7 7.75 -3.76 -1.26
C TYR A 7 6.91 -3.11 -0.17
N ILE A 8 7.60 -2.49 0.79
CA ILE A 8 7.00 -1.65 1.81
C ILE A 8 7.50 -0.23 1.55
N VAL A 9 6.57 0.71 1.40
CA VAL A 9 6.90 2.09 1.05
C VAL A 9 6.07 3.07 1.89
N PRO A 10 6.64 4.19 2.33
CA PRO A 10 5.88 5.25 3.00
C PRO A 10 5.08 6.04 1.96
N HIS A 11 4.09 6.83 2.36
CA HIS A 11 3.29 7.65 1.44
C HIS A 11 3.11 9.12 1.85
N PRO A 12 4.14 9.81 2.37
CA PRO A 12 4.02 11.22 2.68
C PRO A 12 3.86 12.01 1.36
N PRO A 13 2.77 12.77 1.15
CA PRO A 13 2.58 13.52 -0.10
C PRO A 13 3.74 14.48 -0.39
N LEU A 14 4.46 14.91 0.65
CA LEU A 14 5.67 15.73 0.61
C LEU A 14 6.72 15.22 -0.40
N ILE A 15 6.87 13.90 -0.61
CA ILE A 15 7.89 13.39 -1.56
C ILE A 15 7.53 13.59 -3.03
N VAL A 16 6.31 14.03 -3.34
CA VAL A 16 5.93 14.44 -4.70
C VAL A 16 6.43 15.87 -4.91
N PRO A 17 7.28 16.15 -5.92
CA PRO A 17 7.92 17.47 -6.06
C PRO A 17 6.95 18.65 -6.14
N GLU A 18 5.80 18.46 -6.79
CA GLU A 18 4.75 19.49 -6.91
C GLU A 18 4.03 19.78 -5.58
N VAL A 19 4.05 18.84 -4.62
CA VAL A 19 3.60 19.06 -3.25
C VAL A 19 4.71 19.68 -2.40
N GLY A 20 5.94 19.15 -2.51
CA GLY A 20 7.04 19.54 -1.63
C GLY A 20 7.64 20.92 -1.93
N GLY A 21 7.60 21.38 -3.18
CA GLY A 21 8.07 22.73 -3.54
C GLY A 21 9.53 23.01 -3.14
N GLY A 22 10.37 21.99 -3.07
CA GLY A 22 11.76 22.03 -2.62
C GLY A 22 11.99 21.49 -1.19
N GLN A 23 10.95 21.35 -0.36
CA GLN A 23 11.06 20.79 0.99
C GLN A 23 11.31 19.28 0.98
N GLU A 24 10.90 18.58 -0.07
CA GLU A 24 11.10 17.15 -0.27
C GLU A 24 12.58 16.75 -0.21
N LYS A 25 13.49 17.69 -0.57
CA LYS A 25 14.95 17.50 -0.49
C LYS A 25 15.45 17.23 0.92
N LYS A 26 14.69 17.57 1.97
CA LYS A 26 15.03 17.24 3.36
C LYS A 26 14.94 15.73 3.64
N ILE A 27 14.17 15.00 2.84
CA ILE A 27 13.98 13.55 2.94
C ILE A 27 14.40 12.84 1.66
N GLN A 28 15.50 13.32 1.05
CA GLN A 28 16.02 12.82 -0.24
C GLN A 28 16.27 11.30 -0.23
N ASN A 29 16.74 10.74 0.87
CA ASN A 29 16.96 9.29 0.99
C ASN A 29 15.68 8.46 0.74
N THR A 30 14.52 8.98 1.17
CA THR A 30 13.22 8.33 0.91
C THR A 30 12.87 8.40 -0.57
N ILE A 31 13.10 9.54 -1.22
CA ILE A 31 12.87 9.76 -2.66
C ILE A 31 13.77 8.84 -3.48
N ASP A 32 15.06 8.79 -3.15
CA ASP A 32 16.04 7.95 -3.84
C ASP A 32 15.70 6.46 -3.71
N SER A 33 15.27 6.04 -2.52
CA SER A 33 14.78 4.68 -2.27
C SER A 33 13.53 4.37 -3.09
N TYR A 34 12.61 5.34 -3.20
CA TYR A 34 11.42 5.22 -4.04
C TYR A 34 11.77 5.02 -5.52
N HIS A 35 12.69 5.83 -6.06
CA HIS A 35 13.15 5.67 -7.44
C HIS A 35 13.83 4.33 -7.68
N ARG A 36 14.60 3.82 -6.70
CA ARG A 36 15.20 2.49 -6.78
C ARG A 36 14.13 1.40 -6.86
N ILE A 37 13.17 1.39 -5.94
CA ILE A 37 12.07 0.43 -5.91
C ILE A 37 11.24 0.51 -7.19
N ALA A 38 10.86 1.72 -7.60
CA ALA A 38 10.03 1.91 -8.79
C ALA A 38 10.75 1.45 -10.07
N ARG A 39 12.07 1.67 -10.17
CA ARG A 39 12.88 1.15 -11.27
C ARG A 39 12.93 -0.38 -11.26
N GLU A 40 13.14 -1.00 -10.10
CA GLU A 40 13.13 -2.46 -9.96
C GLU A 40 11.78 -3.05 -10.37
N ILE A 41 10.67 -2.44 -9.94
CA ILE A 41 9.31 -2.80 -10.40
C ILE A 41 9.18 -2.68 -11.92
N GLY A 42 9.69 -1.58 -12.50
CA GLY A 42 9.70 -1.38 -13.95
C GLY A 42 10.51 -2.44 -14.72
N GLU A 43 11.63 -2.90 -14.16
CA GLU A 43 12.45 -3.99 -14.71
C GLU A 43 11.76 -5.35 -14.60
N LEU A 44 11.06 -5.58 -13.48
CA LEU A 44 10.26 -6.79 -13.25
C LEU A 44 9.04 -6.89 -14.17
N LYS A 45 8.55 -5.77 -14.72
CA LYS A 45 7.39 -5.70 -15.64
C LYS A 45 6.20 -6.55 -15.17
N PRO A 46 5.66 -6.32 -13.96
CA PRO A 46 4.44 -7.00 -13.52
C PRO A 46 3.27 -6.61 -14.42
N GLU A 47 2.33 -7.54 -14.59
CA GLU A 47 1.04 -7.25 -15.22
C GLU A 47 0.11 -6.51 -14.27
N THR A 48 0.24 -6.77 -12.96
CA THR A 48 -0.62 -6.20 -11.92
C THR A 48 0.18 -5.77 -10.69
N VAL A 49 -0.12 -4.59 -10.17
CA VAL A 49 0.40 -4.09 -8.90
C VAL A 49 -0.74 -4.07 -7.87
N VAL A 50 -0.60 -4.85 -6.79
CA VAL A 50 -1.53 -4.79 -5.67
C VAL A 50 -1.03 -3.72 -4.70
N VAL A 51 -1.80 -2.67 -4.49
CA VAL A 51 -1.49 -1.59 -3.54
C VAL A 51 -2.37 -1.75 -2.31
N ILE A 52 -1.75 -1.96 -1.16
CA ILE A 52 -2.42 -1.99 0.14
C ILE A 52 -2.26 -0.61 0.77
N THR A 53 -3.35 0.02 1.19
CA THR A 53 -3.35 1.40 1.71
C THR A 53 -4.19 1.54 3.00
N PRO A 54 -3.70 2.28 4.01
CA PRO A 54 -4.45 2.60 5.22
C PRO A 54 -5.45 3.75 5.03
N HIS A 55 -5.38 4.49 3.92
CA HIS A 55 -6.17 5.70 3.69
C HIS A 55 -7.40 5.49 2.80
N SER A 56 -7.59 4.29 2.28
CA SER A 56 -8.87 3.89 1.70
C SER A 56 -9.89 3.60 2.81
N ILE A 57 -11.14 3.32 2.45
CA ILE A 57 -12.15 3.03 3.46
C ILE A 57 -11.78 1.79 4.29
N MET A 58 -11.64 1.98 5.60
CA MET A 58 -11.31 0.92 6.54
C MET A 58 -12.57 0.47 7.29
N TYR A 59 -12.80 -0.84 7.33
CA TYR A 59 -13.85 -1.47 8.12
C TYR A 59 -13.23 -2.27 9.27
N GLN A 60 -13.95 -2.37 10.39
CA GLN A 60 -13.47 -3.12 11.55
C GLN A 60 -13.46 -4.63 11.28
N ASP A 61 -14.42 -5.12 10.49
CA ASP A 61 -14.72 -6.54 10.31
C ASP A 61 -14.64 -7.00 8.86
N TYR A 62 -14.07 -6.18 7.96
CA TYR A 62 -14.05 -6.47 6.52
C TYR A 62 -12.80 -5.90 5.81
N ILE A 63 -12.10 -6.72 5.02
CA ILE A 63 -11.01 -6.26 4.15
C ILE A 63 -11.62 -5.83 2.81
N HIS A 64 -11.62 -4.53 2.55
CA HIS A 64 -12.21 -3.98 1.34
C HIS A 64 -11.22 -4.02 0.17
N VAL A 65 -11.65 -4.62 -0.94
CA VAL A 65 -10.97 -4.60 -2.24
C VAL A 65 -11.77 -3.69 -3.16
N SER A 66 -11.12 -2.72 -3.79
CA SER A 66 -11.86 -1.71 -4.57
C SER A 66 -12.52 -2.31 -5.81
N PRO A 67 -13.85 -2.13 -6.01
CA PRO A 67 -14.55 -2.62 -7.19
C PRO A 67 -14.32 -1.77 -8.44
N GLY A 68 -14.88 -2.25 -9.55
CA GLY A 68 -14.96 -1.53 -10.81
C GLY A 68 -13.77 -1.77 -11.73
N SER A 69 -13.71 -1.01 -12.82
CA SER A 69 -12.70 -1.18 -13.87
C SER A 69 -11.59 -0.14 -13.83
N SER A 70 -11.78 0.97 -13.09
CA SER A 70 -10.80 2.05 -13.01
C SER A 70 -11.09 2.99 -11.84
N ALA A 71 -10.07 3.73 -11.43
CA ALA A 71 -10.19 4.81 -10.47
C ALA A 71 -9.25 5.96 -10.83
N ARG A 72 -9.55 7.13 -10.27
CA ARG A 72 -8.75 8.35 -10.43
C ARG A 72 -8.58 9.06 -9.10
N GLY A 73 -7.48 9.78 -8.94
CA GLY A 73 -7.26 10.64 -7.80
C GLY A 73 -6.25 11.74 -8.10
N ASP A 74 -6.13 12.66 -7.16
CA ASP A 74 -5.29 13.84 -7.24
C ASP A 74 -4.70 14.16 -5.85
N LEU A 75 -3.75 15.09 -5.82
CA LEU A 75 -3.14 15.59 -4.60
C LEU A 75 -3.61 17.02 -4.27
N LEU A 76 -4.82 17.41 -4.70
CA LEU A 76 -5.35 18.76 -4.48
C LEU A 76 -5.41 19.14 -3.01
N LYS A 77 -5.74 18.17 -2.14
CA LYS A 77 -5.79 18.37 -0.69
C LYS A 77 -4.42 18.75 -0.08
N PHE A 78 -3.33 18.50 -0.80
CA PHE A 78 -1.96 18.81 -0.40
C PHE A 78 -1.38 20.00 -1.19
N GLY A 79 -2.21 20.75 -1.91
CA GLY A 79 -1.79 21.95 -2.65
C GLY A 79 -1.29 21.71 -4.07
N ASP A 80 -1.27 20.45 -4.54
CA ASP A 80 -0.83 20.11 -5.89
C ASP A 80 -2.03 20.01 -6.85
N ASN A 81 -2.08 20.92 -7.82
CA ASN A 81 -3.12 20.97 -8.85
C ASN A 81 -2.76 20.28 -10.17
N LYS A 82 -1.54 19.75 -10.27
CA LYS A 82 -0.98 19.15 -11.48
C LYS A 82 -1.04 17.62 -11.42
N THR A 83 -0.65 17.02 -10.30
CA THR A 83 -0.58 15.56 -10.20
C THR A 83 -1.98 14.95 -10.17
N ARG A 84 -2.24 14.14 -11.19
CA ARG A 84 -3.46 13.32 -11.32
C ARG A 84 -3.06 11.94 -11.78
N ILE A 85 -3.58 10.93 -11.10
CA ILE A 85 -3.36 9.54 -11.46
C ILE A 85 -4.70 8.93 -11.85
N GLN A 86 -4.67 8.14 -12.92
CA GLN A 86 -5.75 7.26 -13.32
C GLN A 86 -5.18 5.87 -13.51
N VAL A 87 -5.91 4.86 -13.02
CA VAL A 87 -5.51 3.45 -13.15
C VAL A 87 -6.66 2.61 -13.65
N SER A 88 -6.32 1.52 -14.32
CA SER A 88 -7.24 0.43 -14.65
C SER A 88 -7.11 -0.67 -13.60
N TYR A 89 -8.23 -1.20 -13.13
CA TYR A 89 -8.24 -2.28 -12.16
C TYR A 89 -8.17 -3.65 -12.83
N ASP A 90 -7.48 -4.60 -12.17
CA ASP A 90 -7.48 -6.01 -12.56
C ASP A 90 -8.72 -6.71 -11.99
N SER A 91 -9.88 -6.44 -12.61
CA SER A 91 -11.17 -6.95 -12.12
C SER A 91 -11.23 -8.48 -12.06
N GLU A 92 -10.53 -9.18 -12.95
CA GLU A 92 -10.44 -10.64 -12.95
C GLU A 92 -9.71 -11.13 -11.69
N LEU A 93 -8.57 -10.50 -11.34
CA LEU A 93 -7.85 -10.82 -10.12
C LEU A 93 -8.67 -10.47 -8.87
N VAL A 94 -9.38 -9.33 -8.87
CA VAL A 94 -10.27 -8.93 -7.77
C VAL A 94 -11.36 -9.98 -7.54
N SER A 95 -12.08 -10.40 -8.59
CA SER A 95 -13.15 -11.40 -8.46
C SER A 95 -12.64 -12.71 -7.91
N LEU A 96 -11.47 -13.16 -8.35
CA LEU A 96 -10.90 -14.42 -7.85
C LEU A 96 -10.37 -14.30 -6.41
N ILE A 97 -9.84 -13.14 -6.01
CA ILE A 97 -9.48 -12.88 -4.60
C ILE A 97 -10.73 -12.96 -3.72
N GLU A 98 -11.84 -12.36 -4.14
CA GLU A 98 -13.11 -12.37 -3.41
C GLU A 98 -13.69 -13.78 -3.28
N GLU A 99 -13.66 -14.57 -4.37
CA GLU A 99 -14.06 -15.99 -4.35
C GLU A 99 -13.24 -16.81 -3.35
N LEU A 100 -11.91 -16.72 -3.42
CA LEU A 100 -11.01 -17.45 -2.54
C LEU A 100 -11.14 -17.02 -1.08
N ALA A 101 -11.34 -15.73 -0.82
CA ALA A 101 -11.57 -15.23 0.53
C ALA A 101 -12.88 -15.79 1.10
N ALA A 102 -13.94 -15.86 0.29
CA ALA A 102 -15.21 -16.47 0.70
C ALA A 102 -15.08 -17.98 0.96
N GLU A 103 -14.35 -18.72 0.13
CA GLU A 103 -14.02 -20.15 0.36
C GLU A 103 -13.29 -20.37 1.70
N GLU A 104 -12.39 -19.46 2.05
CA GLU A 104 -11.64 -19.48 3.31
C GLU A 104 -12.43 -18.92 4.51
N GLY A 105 -13.65 -18.41 4.30
CA GLY A 105 -14.48 -17.79 5.34
C GLY A 105 -13.92 -16.47 5.87
N ILE A 106 -13.16 -15.74 5.05
CA ILE A 106 -12.60 -14.42 5.39
C ILE A 106 -13.58 -13.35 4.93
N SER A 107 -13.94 -12.43 5.81
CA SER A 107 -14.73 -11.24 5.49
C SER A 107 -13.90 -10.28 4.64
N ALA A 108 -13.90 -10.46 3.32
CA ALA A 108 -13.19 -9.62 2.37
C ALA A 108 -13.88 -9.59 1.00
N GLY A 109 -13.66 -8.54 0.22
CA GLY A 109 -14.24 -8.40 -1.11
C GLY A 109 -14.62 -6.97 -1.44
N THR A 110 -15.59 -6.81 -2.34
CA THR A 110 -15.88 -5.53 -2.98
C THR A 110 -17.05 -4.73 -2.37
N LEU A 111 -17.68 -5.26 -1.33
CA LEU A 111 -18.84 -4.64 -0.70
C LEU A 111 -18.45 -3.41 0.12
N GLY A 112 -19.34 -2.40 0.12
CA GLY A 112 -19.19 -1.24 1.00
C GLY A 112 -18.30 -0.12 0.45
N GLU A 113 -18.08 -0.03 -0.85
CA GLU A 113 -17.40 1.14 -1.42
C GLU A 113 -18.19 2.43 -1.13
N ARG A 114 -17.51 3.46 -0.58
CA ARG A 114 -18.11 4.80 -0.36
C ARG A 114 -17.45 5.90 -1.18
N ASP A 115 -16.15 5.76 -1.47
CA ASP A 115 -15.40 6.68 -2.32
C ASP A 115 -14.52 5.91 -3.31
N LYS A 116 -14.78 6.14 -4.60
CA LYS A 116 -14.04 5.56 -5.73
C LYS A 116 -12.70 6.23 -5.96
N LYS A 117 -12.48 7.43 -5.40
CA LYS A 117 -11.26 8.19 -5.65
C LYS A 117 -10.06 7.47 -5.05
N LEU A 118 -8.92 7.56 -5.75
CA LEU A 118 -7.65 7.11 -5.19
C LEU A 118 -7.26 8.02 -4.02
N ASP A 119 -6.92 7.43 -2.89
CA ASP A 119 -6.33 8.09 -1.74
C ASP A 119 -4.83 8.34 -1.95
N HIS A 120 -4.25 9.24 -1.17
CA HIS A 120 -2.82 9.58 -1.29
C HIS A 120 -1.89 8.41 -0.96
N GLY A 121 -2.30 7.52 -0.06
CA GLY A 121 -1.59 6.26 0.22
C GLY A 121 -1.45 5.38 -1.01
N THR A 122 -2.40 5.47 -1.95
CA THR A 122 -2.32 4.78 -3.24
C THR A 122 -1.62 5.62 -4.31
N ILE A 123 -1.88 6.94 -4.35
CA ILE A 123 -1.35 7.85 -5.37
C ILE A 123 0.17 7.97 -5.27
N VAL A 124 0.74 8.13 -4.07
CA VAL A 124 2.17 8.37 -3.91
C VAL A 124 3.00 7.20 -4.45
N PRO A 125 2.75 5.92 -4.09
CA PRO A 125 3.46 4.80 -4.69
C PRO A 125 3.31 4.73 -6.21
N LEU A 126 2.08 4.90 -6.72
CA LEU A 126 1.79 4.82 -8.16
C LEU A 126 2.41 5.97 -8.94
N PHE A 127 2.60 7.14 -8.33
CA PHE A 127 3.30 8.28 -8.94
C PHE A 127 4.74 7.89 -9.31
N PHE A 128 5.47 7.25 -8.39
CA PHE A 128 6.84 6.82 -8.65
C PHE A 128 6.90 5.61 -9.58
N ILE A 129 6.05 4.59 -9.36
CA ILE A 129 5.98 3.41 -10.24
C ILE A 129 5.68 3.82 -11.68
N GLY A 130 4.73 4.75 -11.87
CA GLY A 130 4.36 5.29 -13.17
C GLY A 130 5.54 5.87 -13.96
N GLN A 131 6.56 6.42 -13.31
CA GLN A 131 7.72 6.96 -14.01
C GLN A 131 8.59 5.90 -14.69
N TYR A 132 8.45 4.63 -14.31
CA TYR A 132 9.24 3.50 -14.84
C TYR A 132 8.38 2.38 -15.43
N LEU A 133 7.07 2.37 -15.16
CA LEU A 133 6.12 1.36 -15.62
C LEU A 133 4.76 2.00 -15.96
N GLN A 134 4.38 1.98 -17.24
CA GLN A 134 3.13 2.56 -17.72
C GLN A 134 2.02 1.50 -17.90
N ASP A 135 2.36 0.36 -18.49
CA ASP A 135 1.39 -0.67 -18.87
C ASP A 135 1.22 -1.73 -17.78
N HIS A 136 0.38 -1.45 -16.78
CA HIS A 136 0.01 -2.39 -15.73
C HIS A 136 -1.41 -2.12 -15.22
N ARG A 137 -2.02 -3.13 -14.58
CA ARG A 137 -3.27 -2.99 -13.85
C ARG A 137 -3.01 -2.85 -12.36
N VAL A 138 -4.02 -2.39 -11.62
CA VAL A 138 -3.95 -2.21 -10.17
C VAL A 138 -5.02 -3.03 -9.45
N VAL A 139 -4.71 -3.52 -8.26
CA VAL A 139 -5.72 -3.93 -7.28
C VAL A 139 -5.48 -3.10 -6.03
N ARG A 140 -6.47 -2.32 -5.59
CA ARG A 140 -6.37 -1.51 -4.37
C ARG A 140 -7.10 -2.20 -3.22
N VAL A 141 -6.37 -2.45 -2.14
CA VAL A 141 -6.83 -3.15 -0.94
C VAL A 141 -6.72 -2.22 0.26
N SER A 142 -7.76 -2.17 1.10
CA SER A 142 -7.72 -1.46 2.38
C SER A 142 -7.10 -2.32 3.48
N ILE A 143 -6.57 -1.70 4.52
CA ILE A 143 -6.44 -2.39 5.81
C ILE A 143 -7.83 -2.60 6.46
N SER A 144 -7.89 -3.36 7.54
CA SER A 144 -9.10 -3.60 8.32
C SER A 144 -8.76 -3.86 9.78
N GLY A 145 -9.77 -3.77 10.66
CA GLY A 145 -9.65 -4.16 12.07
C GLY A 145 -9.67 -5.66 12.33
N LEU A 146 -9.58 -6.50 11.27
CA LEU A 146 -9.41 -7.94 11.45
C LEU A 146 -8.02 -8.26 12.02
N SER A 147 -7.91 -9.39 12.69
CA SER A 147 -6.64 -9.81 13.30
C SER A 147 -5.51 -9.97 12.26
N PRO A 148 -4.23 -9.83 12.66
CA PRO A 148 -3.08 -10.11 11.80
C PRO A 148 -3.15 -11.49 11.12
N ARG A 149 -3.73 -12.49 11.81
CA ARG A 149 -3.94 -13.84 11.27
C ARG A 149 -4.89 -13.83 10.07
N GLU A 150 -5.97 -13.07 10.13
CA GLU A 150 -6.92 -12.97 9.01
C GLU A 150 -6.28 -12.21 7.83
N HIS A 151 -5.52 -11.13 8.09
CA HIS A 151 -4.72 -10.46 7.05
C HIS A 151 -3.71 -11.41 6.38
N TYR A 152 -3.03 -12.26 7.17
CA TYR A 152 -2.12 -13.26 6.63
C TYR A 152 -2.85 -14.29 5.75
N ARG A 153 -4.01 -14.79 6.18
CA ARG A 153 -4.83 -15.71 5.38
C ARG A 153 -5.32 -15.04 4.10
N PHE A 154 -5.72 -13.77 4.17
CA PHE A 154 -6.11 -12.99 3.00
C PHE A 154 -4.94 -12.79 2.01
N GLY A 155 -3.73 -12.54 2.51
CA GLY A 155 -2.52 -12.49 1.68
C GLY A 155 -2.27 -13.80 0.91
N LYS A 156 -2.60 -14.96 1.49
CA LYS A 156 -2.56 -16.25 0.76
C LYS A 156 -3.61 -16.33 -0.34
N CYS A 157 -4.79 -15.74 -0.14
CA CYS A 157 -5.83 -15.66 -1.18
C CYS A 157 -5.35 -14.84 -2.38
N ILE A 158 -4.69 -13.69 -2.13
CA ILE A 158 -4.05 -12.88 -3.20
C ILE A 158 -3.02 -13.72 -3.97
N LYS A 159 -2.14 -14.42 -3.26
CA LYS A 159 -1.13 -15.28 -3.89
C LYS A 159 -1.80 -16.38 -4.74
N ALA A 160 -2.76 -17.10 -4.18
CA ALA A 160 -3.45 -18.19 -4.86
C ALA A 160 -4.23 -17.70 -6.10
N ALA A 161 -4.87 -16.52 -6.03
CA ALA A 161 -5.54 -15.92 -7.17
C ALA A 161 -4.54 -15.58 -8.30
N ALA A 162 -3.42 -14.95 -7.95
CA ALA A 162 -2.36 -14.64 -8.93
C ALA A 162 -1.75 -15.92 -9.55
N GLU A 163 -1.62 -17.00 -8.77
CA GLU A 163 -1.17 -18.31 -9.26
C GLU A 163 -2.16 -18.96 -10.22
N ARG A 164 -3.45 -19.01 -9.86
CA ARG A 164 -4.52 -19.55 -10.71
C ARG A 164 -4.62 -18.82 -12.06
N LEU A 165 -4.44 -17.50 -12.06
CA LEU A 165 -4.45 -16.67 -13.29
C LEU A 165 -3.10 -16.63 -14.02
N SER A 166 -2.05 -17.25 -13.46
CA SER A 166 -0.67 -17.10 -13.95
C SER A 166 -0.25 -15.62 -14.12
N ARG A 167 -0.80 -14.74 -13.28
CA ARG A 167 -0.59 -13.29 -13.34
C ARG A 167 0.71 -12.91 -12.65
N ARG A 168 1.58 -12.18 -13.34
CA ARG A 168 2.78 -11.59 -12.73
C ARG A 168 2.40 -10.39 -11.89
N THR A 169 2.48 -10.54 -10.57
CA THR A 169 1.98 -9.57 -9.61
C THR A 169 3.07 -9.11 -8.64
N VAL A 170 3.12 -7.80 -8.40
CA VAL A 170 3.91 -7.19 -7.33
C VAL A 170 2.99 -6.70 -6.21
N ILE A 171 3.40 -6.86 -4.96
CA ILE A 171 2.71 -6.29 -3.80
C ILE A 171 3.42 -4.99 -3.37
N VAL A 172 2.66 -3.94 -3.14
CA VAL A 172 3.14 -2.67 -2.59
C VAL A 172 2.31 -2.37 -1.34
N ALA A 173 2.90 -2.61 -0.18
CA ALA A 173 2.32 -2.23 1.10
C ALA A 173 2.69 -0.77 1.38
N SER A 174 1.70 0.10 1.26
CA SER A 174 1.87 1.54 1.48
C SER A 174 1.56 1.85 2.94
N GLY A 175 2.56 2.27 3.72
CA GLY A 175 2.45 2.46 5.16
C GLY A 175 3.54 3.37 5.70
N ASP A 176 3.14 4.40 6.45
CA ASP A 176 4.07 5.19 7.26
C ASP A 176 4.32 4.49 8.62
N LEU A 177 5.45 4.80 9.24
CA LEU A 177 5.78 4.35 10.60
C LEU A 177 5.20 5.34 11.63
N SER A 178 5.83 5.54 12.79
CA SER A 178 5.26 6.41 13.82
C SER A 178 5.21 7.89 13.39
N HIS A 179 4.09 8.54 13.70
CA HIS A 179 3.91 9.98 13.47
C HIS A 179 4.37 10.85 14.66
N ARG A 180 5.12 10.28 15.62
CA ARG A 180 5.54 10.93 16.88
C ARG A 180 7.06 11.08 17.01
N LEU A 181 7.75 11.30 15.89
CA LEU A 181 9.22 11.28 15.83
C LEU A 181 9.88 12.64 16.10
N ILE A 182 9.14 13.75 16.07
CA ILE A 182 9.66 15.12 16.24
C ILE A 182 8.69 15.99 17.07
N GLU A 183 9.21 16.94 17.86
CA GLU A 183 8.39 17.92 18.61
C GLU A 183 7.60 18.84 17.67
N GLU A 184 8.15 19.13 16.48
CA GLU A 184 7.51 19.94 15.43
C GLU A 184 6.76 19.04 14.43
N GLY A 185 5.70 18.38 14.88
CA GLY A 185 4.74 17.65 14.05
C GLY A 185 3.29 17.96 14.44
N PRO A 186 2.28 17.51 13.68
CA PRO A 186 0.88 17.63 14.10
C PRO A 186 0.58 16.83 15.39
N TYR A 187 1.49 15.94 15.80
CA TYR A 187 1.41 15.14 17.02
C TYR A 187 2.64 15.37 17.89
N SER A 188 2.46 15.32 19.22
CA SER A 188 3.54 15.43 20.20
C SER A 188 4.52 14.26 20.12
N PHE A 189 5.81 14.53 20.26
CA PHE A 189 6.87 13.51 20.39
C PHE A 189 6.53 12.49 21.48
N ALA A 190 6.82 11.21 21.22
CA ALA A 190 6.69 10.12 22.17
C ALA A 190 7.88 9.18 21.98
N GLU A 191 8.58 8.81 23.06
CA GLU A 191 9.76 7.92 23.00
C GLU A 191 9.41 6.54 22.42
N GLU A 192 8.16 6.14 22.54
CA GLU A 192 7.57 4.93 21.97
C GLU A 192 7.60 4.92 20.44
N GLY A 193 7.54 6.09 19.78
CA GLY A 193 7.57 6.22 18.33
C GLY A 193 8.89 5.73 17.71
N PRO A 194 10.05 6.32 18.07
CA PRO A 194 11.34 5.85 17.59
C PRO A 194 11.64 4.38 17.95
N ALA A 195 11.18 3.92 19.12
CA ALA A 195 11.35 2.52 19.53
C ALA A 195 10.52 1.57 18.65
N PHE A 196 9.27 1.92 18.35
CA PHE A 196 8.40 1.17 17.44
C PHE A 196 9.00 1.12 16.03
N ASP A 197 9.40 2.27 15.47
CA ASP A 197 10.01 2.36 14.14
C ASP A 197 11.22 1.44 14.01
N LYS A 198 12.10 1.46 15.02
CA LYS A 198 13.28 0.61 15.06
C LYS A 198 12.92 -0.87 15.08
N LEU A 199 12.01 -1.29 15.97
CA LEU A 199 11.60 -2.69 16.08
C LEU A 199 10.95 -3.20 14.78
N VAL A 200 10.06 -2.40 14.20
CA VAL A 200 9.36 -2.75 12.97
C VAL A 200 10.34 -2.85 11.80
N THR A 201 11.26 -1.89 11.65
CA THR A 201 12.23 -1.90 10.56
C THR A 201 13.30 -3.00 10.71
N GLU A 202 13.70 -3.34 11.93
CA GLU A 202 14.57 -4.50 12.21
C GLU A 202 13.86 -5.81 11.84
N ALA A 203 12.57 -5.96 12.20
CA ALA A 203 11.78 -7.11 11.78
C ALA A 203 11.63 -7.19 10.24
N MET A 204 11.44 -6.06 9.55
CA MET A 204 11.44 -6.01 8.07
C MET A 204 12.77 -6.50 7.51
N ALA A 205 13.89 -5.98 8.02
CA ALA A 205 15.22 -6.28 7.52
C ALA A 205 15.62 -7.75 7.75
N ALA A 206 15.21 -8.33 8.88
CA ALA A 206 15.44 -9.73 9.21
C ALA A 206 14.47 -10.71 8.53
N GLY A 207 13.35 -10.20 7.98
CA GLY A 207 12.25 -11.05 7.53
C GLY A 207 11.59 -11.80 8.69
N ASP A 208 11.59 -11.23 9.90
CA ASP A 208 11.05 -11.87 11.10
C ASP A 208 9.52 -11.77 11.13
N PHE A 209 8.89 -12.71 10.43
CA PHE A 209 7.44 -12.80 10.33
C PHE A 209 6.76 -13.03 11.69
N LEU A 210 7.40 -13.71 12.64
CA LEU A 210 6.77 -13.98 13.93
C LEU A 210 6.67 -12.71 14.77
N THR A 211 7.72 -11.89 14.77
CA THR A 211 7.68 -10.57 15.40
C THR A 211 6.58 -9.70 14.79
N PHE A 212 6.41 -9.72 13.46
CA PHE A 212 5.31 -9.00 12.81
C PHE A 212 3.92 -9.37 13.32
N MET A 213 3.70 -10.66 13.58
CA MET A 213 2.41 -11.18 14.04
C MET A 213 2.14 -10.92 15.52
N GLN A 214 3.14 -10.43 16.26
CA GLN A 214 3.08 -10.19 17.71
C GLN A 214 2.97 -8.71 18.07
N PHE A 215 3.08 -7.78 17.11
CA PHE A 215 2.81 -6.37 17.39
C PHE A 215 1.34 -6.18 17.79
N GLU A 216 1.12 -5.71 19.02
CA GLU A 216 -0.22 -5.43 19.54
C GLU A 216 -0.68 -4.02 19.15
N GLU A 217 -1.99 -3.86 18.92
CA GLU A 217 -2.62 -2.55 18.75
C GLU A 217 -2.49 -1.75 20.06
N GLY A 218 -1.57 -0.79 20.10
CA GLY A 218 -1.30 0.03 21.29
C GLY A 218 0.13 0.53 21.45
N PHE A 219 1.05 0.14 20.57
CA PHE A 219 2.47 0.53 20.64
C PHE A 219 2.81 1.90 19.98
N ALA A 220 1.81 2.71 19.60
CA ALA A 220 1.98 4.03 18.97
C ALA A 220 0.91 5.07 19.40
#